data_AF-A0A974S854-F1
#
_entry.id   AF-A0A974S854-F1
#
_cell.length_a   1.000
_cell.length_b   1.000
_cell.length_c   1.000
_cell.angle_alpha   90.00
_cell.angle_beta   90.00
_cell.angle_gamma   90.00
#
_symmetry.space_group_name_H-M   'P 1'
#
loop_
_entity.id
_entity.type
_entity.pdbx_description
1 polymer ?
#
loop_
_entity_poly.entity_id
_entity_poly.type
_entity_poly.pdbx_seq_one_letter_code
_entity_poly.pdbx_strand_id
1 'polypeptide(L)'
;MSLIFDLKDVLNAVAAEPDVSTRVETTTLLPGGGVATVSVRPAGDSFVVSDDGAARETMLSLGLADFTRGDARRAREIAQARGLSFERDTFMLQGVGPDQIGAAIAYVADATRTLVAEALEARTRRSQRDLVSRTIDRLHELLPSATVDAERELLGASTKAHRFDLVMSLPGTATRSSRR
;
A
#
# COMPACT_ATOMS: atom_id res chain seq x y z
N MET A 1 9.24 27.06 1.96
CA MET A 1 8.44 26.82 3.17
C MET A 1 8.95 25.52 3.77
N SER A 2 9.80 25.60 4.80
CA SER A 2 10.47 24.43 5.39
C SER A 2 9.66 24.03 6.62
N LEU A 3 8.85 22.98 6.51
CA LEU A 3 8.18 22.34 7.65
C LEU A 3 9.20 21.44 8.34
N ILE A 4 10.18 22.04 9.01
CA ILE A 4 10.97 21.34 10.02
C ILE A 4 10.25 21.63 11.31
N PHE A 5 9.39 20.70 11.74
CA PHE A 5 8.81 20.73 13.08
C PHE A 5 9.94 20.61 14.09
N ASP A 6 10.06 21.55 15.02
CA ASP A 6 10.96 21.41 16.16
C ASP A 6 10.33 20.39 17.13
N LEU A 7 11.05 19.30 17.40
CA LEU A 7 10.62 18.29 18.37
C LEU A 7 10.36 18.90 19.75
N LYS A 8 11.01 20.02 20.08
CA LYS A 8 10.75 20.77 21.31
C LYS A 8 9.35 21.37 21.32
N ASP A 9 8.84 21.84 20.19
CA ASP A 9 7.48 22.39 20.10
C ASP A 9 6.43 21.30 20.31
N VAL A 10 6.67 20.10 19.76
CA VAL A 10 5.80 18.94 19.99
C VAL A 10 5.80 18.55 21.48
N LEU A 11 6.99 18.46 22.09
CA LEU A 11 7.12 18.16 23.52
C LEU A 11 6.43 19.22 24.39
N ASN A 12 6.60 20.49 24.07
CA ASN A 12 5.98 21.60 24.79
C ASN A 12 4.45 21.59 24.66
N ALA A 13 3.93 21.35 23.44
CA ALA A 13 2.50 21.26 23.18
C ALA A 13 1.86 20.10 23.96
N VAL A 14 2.51 18.93 23.94
CA VAL A 14 2.02 17.75 24.67
C VAL A 14 2.11 17.94 26.20
N ALA A 15 3.14 18.63 26.69
CA ALA A 15 3.29 18.93 28.12
C ALA A 15 2.27 19.95 28.65
N ALA A 16 1.80 20.87 27.79
CA ALA A 16 0.84 21.90 28.17
C ALA A 16 -0.58 21.33 28.40
N GLU A 17 -0.97 20.30 27.63
CA GLU A 17 -2.33 19.74 27.65
C GLU A 17 -2.28 18.20 27.68
N PRO A 18 -2.12 17.57 28.86
CA PRO A 18 -1.89 16.12 28.97
C PRO A 18 -3.06 15.25 28.50
N ASP A 19 -4.26 15.82 28.32
CA ASP A 19 -5.42 15.10 27.79
C ASP A 19 -5.61 15.29 26.27
N VAL A 20 -4.78 16.12 25.62
CA VAL A 20 -4.94 16.48 24.21
C VAL A 20 -3.84 15.82 23.37
N SER A 21 -4.24 15.12 22.31
CA SER A 21 -3.29 14.57 21.34
C SER A 21 -2.77 15.69 20.44
N THR A 22 -1.45 15.76 20.29
CA THR A 22 -0.81 16.65 19.32
C THR A 22 -0.66 15.91 17.99
N ARG A 23 -1.18 16.49 16.90
CA ARG A 23 -0.99 15.96 15.55
C ARG A 23 0.26 16.57 14.91
N VAL A 24 1.10 15.72 14.36
CA VAL A 24 2.37 16.07 13.72
C VAL A 24 2.31 15.64 12.27
N GLU A 25 2.41 16.60 11.35
CA GLU A 25 2.65 16.30 9.94
C GLU A 25 4.11 15.91 9.77
N THR A 26 4.35 14.77 9.11
CA THR A 26 5.72 14.27 8.90
C THR A 26 6.29 14.70 7.56
N THR A 27 7.50 14.27 7.22
CA THR A 27 8.04 14.42 5.86
C THR A 27 7.71 13.21 4.97
N THR A 28 6.96 12.25 5.48
CA THR A 28 6.68 10.98 4.80
C THR A 28 5.48 11.15 3.88
N LEU A 29 5.72 11.09 2.56
CA LEU A 29 4.65 11.11 1.56
C LEU A 29 3.97 9.75 1.48
N LEU A 30 2.64 9.77 1.48
CA LEU A 30 1.79 8.62 1.23
C LEU A 30 1.50 8.47 -0.27
N PRO A 31 1.22 7.25 -0.74
CA PRO A 31 0.60 7.07 -2.05
C PRO A 31 -0.65 7.96 -2.15
N GLY A 32 -0.78 8.72 -3.24
CA GLY A 32 -1.81 9.77 -3.39
C GLY A 32 -1.31 11.20 -3.14
N GLY A 33 -0.08 11.37 -2.65
CA GLY A 33 0.55 12.68 -2.50
C GLY A 33 0.26 13.40 -1.18
N GLY A 34 -0.57 12.81 -0.32
CA GLY A 34 -0.78 13.28 1.05
C GLY A 34 0.46 13.05 1.92
N VAL A 35 0.50 13.75 3.05
CA VAL A 35 1.56 13.61 4.06
C VAL A 35 1.05 12.74 5.20
N ALA A 36 1.88 11.80 5.68
CA ALA A 36 1.53 11.00 6.84
C ALA A 36 1.45 11.90 8.08
N THR A 37 0.30 11.86 8.76
CA THR A 37 0.08 12.56 10.03
C THR A 37 0.13 11.56 11.17
N VAL A 38 0.82 11.91 12.24
CA VAL A 38 0.99 11.07 13.43
C VAL A 38 0.48 11.82 14.65
N SER A 39 -0.29 11.15 15.48
CA SER A 39 -0.72 11.63 16.79
C SER A 39 0.30 11.25 17.86
N VAL A 40 0.62 12.21 18.73
CA VAL A 40 1.44 12.00 19.93
C VAL A 40 0.60 12.39 21.14
N ARG A 41 0.45 11.46 22.08
CA ARG A 41 -0.33 11.64 23.31
C ARG A 41 0.51 11.26 24.51
N PRO A 42 0.47 12.00 25.63
CA PRO A 42 1.22 11.63 26.81
C PRO A 42 0.55 10.46 27.54
N ALA A 43 1.36 9.69 28.25
CA ALA A 43 0.97 8.52 29.02
C ALA A 43 1.89 8.39 30.24
N GLY A 44 1.60 9.16 31.29
CA GLY A 44 2.49 9.30 32.45
C GLY A 44 3.81 9.95 32.05
N ASP A 45 4.93 9.29 32.35
CA ASP A 45 6.28 9.75 32.01
C ASP A 45 6.73 9.36 30.58
N SER A 46 5.79 8.87 29.77
CA SER A 46 6.04 8.36 28.43
C SER A 46 5.02 8.88 27.43
N PHE A 47 5.18 8.50 26.15
CA PHE A 47 4.29 8.90 25.07
C PHE A 47 3.73 7.68 24.33
N VAL A 48 2.55 7.89 23.77
CA VAL A 48 1.93 7.01 22.78
C VAL A 48 1.97 7.72 21.43
N VAL A 49 2.55 7.06 20.45
CA VAL A 49 2.67 7.56 19.08
C VAL A 49 1.82 6.67 18.18
N SER A 50 0.94 7.26 17.39
CA SER A 50 -0.08 6.52 16.63
C SER A 50 -0.42 7.20 15.31
N ASP A 51 -0.69 6.46 14.25
CA ASP A 51 -1.14 7.05 12.99
C ASP A 51 -2.62 7.45 12.99
N ASP A 52 -3.35 7.20 14.08
CA ASP A 52 -4.76 7.58 14.28
C ASP A 52 -5.68 7.13 13.12
N GLY A 53 -5.35 6.00 12.47
CA GLY A 53 -6.09 5.47 11.33
C GLY A 53 -5.77 6.13 9.99
N ALA A 54 -4.76 7.01 9.91
CA ALA A 54 -4.37 7.71 8.68
C ALA A 54 -4.10 6.76 7.50
N ALA A 55 -3.57 5.56 7.75
CA ALA A 55 -3.40 4.55 6.69
C ALA A 55 -4.74 4.16 6.06
N ARG A 56 -5.74 3.87 6.90
CA ARG A 56 -7.08 3.48 6.46
C ARG A 56 -7.76 4.62 5.72
N GLU A 57 -7.71 5.84 6.26
CA GLU A 57 -8.30 7.02 5.62
C GLU A 57 -7.69 7.28 4.24
N THR A 58 -6.36 7.15 4.12
CA THR A 58 -5.65 7.31 2.84
C THR A 58 -6.03 6.21 1.85
N MET A 59 -6.15 4.96 2.29
CA MET A 59 -6.61 3.88 1.42
C MET A 59 -8.03 4.15 0.89
N LEU A 60 -8.93 4.61 1.75
CA LEU A 60 -10.30 4.97 1.36
C LEU A 60 -10.32 6.12 0.34
N SER A 61 -9.49 7.16 0.54
CA SER A 61 -9.42 8.30 -0.38
C SER A 61 -8.83 7.93 -1.76
N LEU A 62 -7.99 6.88 -1.81
CA LEU A 62 -7.50 6.27 -3.06
C LEU A 62 -8.52 5.35 -3.74
N GLY A 63 -9.74 5.23 -3.21
CA GLY A 63 -10.79 4.39 -3.77
C GLY A 63 -10.67 2.91 -3.42
N LEU A 64 -9.85 2.53 -2.43
CA LEU A 64 -9.89 1.20 -1.84
C LEU A 64 -11.10 1.14 -0.91
N ALA A 65 -12.25 0.81 -1.48
CA ALA A 65 -13.57 0.91 -0.84
C ALA A 65 -13.68 0.25 0.54
N ASP A 66 -12.90 -0.81 0.80
CA ASP A 66 -12.92 -1.55 2.05
C ASP A 66 -11.50 -1.81 2.57
N PHE A 67 -11.33 -1.68 3.89
CA PHE A 67 -10.16 -2.21 4.59
C PHE A 67 -10.37 -3.71 4.82
N THR A 68 -9.71 -4.54 4.03
CA THR A 68 -10.00 -5.98 3.99
C THR A 68 -9.26 -6.75 5.10
N ARG A 69 -9.68 -8.00 5.35
CA ARG A 69 -8.92 -8.92 6.23
C ARG A 69 -7.48 -9.14 5.76
N GLY A 70 -7.24 -9.05 4.45
CA GLY A 70 -5.89 -9.17 3.87
C GLY A 70 -5.02 -7.97 4.22
N ASP A 71 -5.60 -6.77 4.23
CA ASP A 71 -4.90 -5.53 4.60
C ASP A 71 -4.62 -5.52 6.11
N ALA A 72 -5.58 -5.93 6.93
CA ALA A 72 -5.37 -6.10 8.37
C ALA A 72 -4.26 -7.13 8.69
N ARG A 73 -4.17 -8.23 7.93
CA ARG A 73 -3.08 -9.21 8.11
C ARG A 73 -1.72 -8.59 7.78
N ARG A 74 -1.61 -7.93 6.62
CA ARG A 74 -0.40 -7.24 6.19
C ARG A 74 0.03 -6.16 7.18
N ALA A 75 -0.91 -5.39 7.70
CA ALA A 75 -0.63 -4.38 8.71
C ALA A 75 -0.02 -4.99 9.99
N ARG A 76 -0.53 -6.14 10.45
CA ARG A 76 0.07 -6.88 11.58
C ARG A 76 1.48 -7.40 11.27
N GLU A 77 1.73 -7.89 10.05
CA GLU A 77 3.06 -8.33 9.62
C GLU A 77 4.05 -7.15 9.63
N ILE A 78 3.66 -5.99 9.09
CA ILE A 78 4.45 -4.74 9.13
C ILE A 78 4.71 -4.30 10.56
N ALA A 79 3.68 -4.32 11.41
CA ALA A 79 3.79 -3.92 12.81
C ALA A 79 4.76 -4.83 13.58
N GLN A 80 4.61 -6.15 13.43
CA GLN A 80 5.49 -7.14 14.05
C GLN A 80 6.95 -6.97 13.62
N ALA A 81 7.20 -6.74 12.33
CA ALA A 81 8.55 -6.54 11.80
C ALA A 81 9.24 -5.28 12.36
N ARG A 82 8.48 -4.31 12.89
CA ARG A 82 8.96 -3.01 13.34
C ARG A 82 8.82 -2.79 14.85
N GLY A 83 8.33 -3.80 15.58
CA GLY A 83 8.05 -3.66 17.01
C GLY A 83 6.90 -2.70 17.33
N LEU A 84 5.98 -2.49 16.39
CA LEU A 84 4.75 -1.71 16.59
C LEU A 84 3.60 -2.65 16.97
N SER A 85 2.55 -2.11 17.56
CA SER A 85 1.25 -2.77 17.61
C SER A 85 0.34 -2.29 16.48
N PHE A 86 -0.60 -3.15 16.08
CA PHE A 86 -1.65 -2.80 15.13
C PHE A 86 -3.02 -3.22 15.68
N GLU A 87 -3.78 -2.23 16.14
CA GLU A 87 -5.07 -2.42 16.80
C GLU A 87 -6.08 -1.41 16.26
N ARG A 88 -7.34 -1.85 16.06
CA ARG A 88 -8.42 -0.98 15.54
C ARG A 88 -8.00 -0.19 14.30
N ASP A 89 -7.38 -0.89 13.36
CA ASP A 89 -6.89 -0.36 12.08
C ASP A 89 -5.86 0.78 12.20
N THR A 90 -5.11 0.83 13.30
CA THR A 90 -4.17 1.89 13.64
C THR A 90 -2.82 1.31 14.04
N PHE A 91 -1.72 1.89 13.56
CA PHE A 91 -0.37 1.60 14.03
C PHE A 91 -0.07 2.40 15.29
N MET A 92 0.51 1.74 16.31
CA MET A 92 0.81 2.39 17.58
C MET A 92 2.15 1.92 18.16
N LEU A 93 2.82 2.84 18.85
CA LEU A 93 3.96 2.58 19.74
C LEU A 93 3.70 3.23 21.09
N GLN A 94 3.87 2.46 22.18
CA GLN A 94 3.61 2.90 23.55
C GLN A 94 4.90 2.91 24.38
N GLY A 95 4.91 3.64 25.49
CA GLY A 95 6.07 3.68 26.39
C GLY A 95 7.28 4.40 25.77
N VAL A 96 7.03 5.31 24.83
CA VAL A 96 8.07 6.05 24.12
C VAL A 96 8.65 7.11 25.06
N GLY A 97 9.98 7.11 25.26
CA GLY A 97 10.66 8.16 26.03
C GLY A 97 10.68 9.51 25.29
N PRO A 98 10.86 10.63 26.00
CA PRO A 98 10.90 11.96 25.39
C PRO A 98 12.02 12.12 24.35
N ASP A 99 13.13 11.44 24.54
CA ASP A 99 14.28 11.38 23.62
C ASP A 99 14.04 10.51 22.38
N GLN A 100 13.01 9.66 22.40
CA GLN A 100 12.68 8.70 21.36
C GLN A 100 11.53 9.14 20.45
N ILE A 101 10.82 10.23 20.79
CA ILE A 101 9.61 10.66 20.07
C ILE A 101 9.87 10.86 18.57
N GLY A 102 10.97 11.52 18.20
CA GLY A 102 11.26 11.76 16.78
C GLY A 102 11.42 10.46 15.98
N ALA A 103 12.10 9.47 16.55
CA ALA A 103 12.23 8.15 15.94
C ALA A 103 10.88 7.41 15.89
N ALA A 104 10.11 7.45 16.97
CA ALA A 104 8.78 6.83 17.02
C ALA A 104 7.83 7.39 15.95
N ILE A 105 7.81 8.71 15.75
CA ILE A 105 7.03 9.38 14.70
C ILE A 105 7.44 8.85 13.32
N ALA A 106 8.75 8.79 13.05
CA ALA A 106 9.26 8.31 11.76
C ALA A 106 8.88 6.85 11.51
N TYR A 107 8.97 5.99 12.53
CA TYR A 107 8.63 4.56 12.43
C TYR A 107 7.14 4.34 12.14
N VAL A 108 6.27 5.04 12.86
CA VAL A 108 4.82 4.95 12.66
C VAL A 108 4.45 5.48 11.27
N ALA A 109 4.96 6.65 10.88
CA ALA A 109 4.69 7.22 9.55
C ALA A 109 5.16 6.33 8.40
N ASP A 110 6.34 5.71 8.52
CA ASP A 110 6.82 4.77 7.51
C ASP A 110 5.97 3.50 7.46
N ALA A 111 5.43 3.02 8.60
CA ALA A 111 4.54 1.86 8.64
C ALA A 111 3.22 2.15 7.92
N THR A 112 2.64 3.32 8.18
CA THR A 112 1.48 3.86 7.46
C THR A 112 1.77 3.89 5.95
N ARG A 113 2.88 4.50 5.52
CA ARG A 113 3.26 4.55 4.09
C ARG A 113 3.39 3.17 3.47
N THR A 114 4.04 2.25 4.16
CA THR A 114 4.30 0.89 3.68
C THR A 114 2.99 0.13 3.47
N LEU A 115 2.07 0.20 4.43
CA LEU A 115 0.77 -0.45 4.32
C LEU A 115 -0.03 0.08 3.14
N VAL A 116 -0.13 1.41 2.99
CA VAL A 116 -0.87 2.03 1.89
C VAL A 116 -0.27 1.63 0.54
N ALA A 117 1.06 1.63 0.42
CA ALA A 117 1.76 1.28 -0.81
C ALA A 117 1.51 -0.18 -1.22
N GLU A 118 1.68 -1.11 -0.28
CA GLU A 118 1.47 -2.53 -0.55
C GLU A 118 0.00 -2.86 -0.85
N ALA A 119 -0.95 -2.20 -0.17
CA ALA A 119 -2.37 -2.39 -0.44
C ALA A 119 -2.75 -1.89 -1.84
N LEU A 120 -2.26 -0.72 -2.23
CA LEU A 120 -2.47 -0.16 -3.57
C LEU A 120 -1.86 -1.06 -4.66
N GLU A 121 -0.64 -1.56 -4.44
CA GLU A 121 0.01 -2.47 -5.37
C GLU A 121 -0.79 -3.78 -5.51
N ALA A 122 -1.20 -4.38 -4.39
CA ALA A 122 -2.02 -5.59 -4.39
C ALA A 122 -3.35 -5.39 -5.13
N ARG A 123 -3.99 -4.22 -4.96
CA ARG A 123 -5.22 -3.87 -5.66
C ARG A 123 -5.00 -3.68 -7.15
N THR A 124 -3.91 -3.00 -7.54
CA THR A 124 -3.54 -2.79 -8.95
C THR A 124 -3.32 -4.13 -9.64
N ARG A 125 -2.54 -5.04 -9.03
CA ARG A 125 -2.29 -6.39 -9.56
C ARG A 125 -3.59 -7.22 -9.65
N ARG A 126 -4.51 -7.07 -8.70
CA ARG A 126 -5.82 -7.73 -8.78
C ARG A 126 -6.66 -7.17 -9.93
N SER A 127 -6.76 -5.85 -10.05
CA SER A 127 -7.51 -5.20 -11.14
C SER A 127 -6.99 -5.58 -12.52
N GLN A 128 -5.66 -5.68 -12.69
CA GLN A 128 -5.06 -6.14 -13.93
C GLN A 128 -5.45 -7.58 -14.26
N ARG A 129 -5.36 -8.50 -13.28
CA ARG A 129 -5.78 -9.89 -13.47
C ARG A 129 -7.27 -10.03 -13.78
N ASP A 130 -8.11 -9.27 -13.07
CA ASP A 130 -9.56 -9.27 -13.29
C ASP A 130 -9.91 -8.75 -14.69
N LEU A 131 -9.22 -7.70 -15.16
CA LEU A 131 -9.38 -7.19 -16.51
C LEU A 131 -8.99 -8.24 -17.56
N VAL A 132 -7.82 -8.86 -17.40
CA VAL A 132 -7.34 -9.92 -18.30
C VAL A 132 -8.34 -11.08 -18.34
N SER A 133 -8.82 -11.55 -17.19
CA SER A 133 -9.83 -12.62 -17.12
C SER A 133 -11.11 -12.24 -17.86
N ARG A 134 -11.66 -11.04 -17.59
CA ARG A 134 -12.88 -10.56 -18.28
C ARG A 134 -12.69 -10.42 -19.78
N THR A 135 -11.50 -10.01 -20.23
CA THR A 135 -11.17 -9.95 -21.65
C THR A 135 -11.15 -11.34 -22.27
N ILE A 136 -10.53 -12.32 -21.62
CA ILE A 136 -10.53 -13.72 -22.07
C ILE A 136 -11.95 -14.26 -22.17
N ASP A 137 -12.75 -14.09 -21.11
CA ASP A 137 -14.15 -14.54 -21.07
C ASP A 137 -14.94 -13.93 -22.24
N ARG A 138 -14.78 -12.62 -22.46
CA ARG A 138 -15.46 -11.92 -23.56
C ARG A 138 -15.00 -12.37 -24.95
N LEU A 139 -13.72 -12.68 -25.12
CA LEU A 139 -13.19 -13.22 -26.38
C LEU A 139 -13.77 -14.61 -26.67
N HIS A 140 -13.90 -15.47 -25.66
CA HIS A 140 -14.53 -16.78 -25.82
C HIS A 140 -16.01 -16.68 -26.16
N GLU A 141 -16.74 -15.71 -25.61
CA GLU A 141 -18.14 -15.46 -25.97
C GLU A 141 -18.31 -15.01 -27.43
N LEU A 142 -17.45 -14.08 -27.89
CA LEU A 142 -17.56 -13.50 -29.23
C LEU A 142 -16.96 -14.38 -30.32
N LEU A 143 -15.95 -15.18 -29.98
CA LEU A 143 -15.19 -16.02 -30.91
C LEU A 143 -15.03 -17.43 -30.32
N PRO A 144 -16.11 -18.24 -30.26
CA PRO A 144 -16.09 -19.54 -29.58
C PRO A 144 -15.09 -20.55 -30.15
N SER A 145 -14.69 -20.34 -31.41
CA SER A 145 -13.74 -21.20 -32.13
C SER A 145 -12.30 -20.72 -32.03
N ALA A 146 -12.04 -19.54 -31.44
CA ALA A 146 -10.71 -19.03 -31.21
C ALA A 146 -10.08 -19.64 -29.94
N THR A 147 -8.79 -19.93 -29.98
CA THR A 147 -7.99 -20.24 -28.80
C THR A 147 -7.33 -18.97 -28.28
N VAL A 148 -7.43 -18.74 -26.96
CA VAL A 148 -6.83 -17.60 -26.27
C VAL A 148 -5.87 -18.13 -25.22
N ASP A 149 -4.58 -17.85 -25.39
CA ASP A 149 -3.52 -18.20 -24.45
C ASP A 149 -3.10 -16.96 -23.66
N ALA A 150 -3.02 -17.08 -22.33
CA ALA A 150 -2.44 -16.05 -21.47
C ALA A 150 -0.92 -16.22 -21.33
N GLU A 151 -0.21 -15.11 -21.21
CA GLU A 151 1.24 -15.05 -20.92
C GLU A 151 2.12 -15.93 -21.84
N ARG A 152 1.98 -15.74 -23.15
CA ARG A 152 2.72 -16.54 -24.14
C ARG A 152 3.96 -15.81 -24.62
N GLU A 153 5.08 -16.52 -24.65
CA GLU A 153 6.27 -16.06 -25.36
C GLU A 153 6.24 -16.53 -26.81
N LEU A 154 6.45 -15.60 -27.74
CA LEU A 154 6.55 -15.85 -29.16
C LEU A 154 7.92 -15.38 -29.67
N LEU A 155 8.57 -16.24 -30.46
CA LEU A 155 9.81 -15.88 -31.13
C LEU A 155 9.50 -15.01 -32.35
N GLY A 156 10.02 -13.79 -32.37
CA GLY A 156 9.90 -12.90 -33.53
C GLY A 156 10.86 -13.29 -34.67
N ALA A 157 10.69 -12.68 -35.84
CA ALA A 157 11.60 -12.86 -36.98
C ALA A 157 13.06 -12.47 -36.67
N SER A 158 13.27 -11.63 -35.65
CA SER A 158 14.58 -11.23 -35.15
C SER A 158 15.21 -12.23 -34.17
N THR A 159 14.64 -13.43 -33.98
CA THR A 159 15.03 -14.44 -32.98
C THR A 159 14.93 -13.99 -31.51
N LYS A 160 14.43 -12.78 -31.25
CA LYS A 160 14.14 -12.31 -29.89
C LYS A 160 12.80 -12.90 -29.42
N ALA A 161 12.78 -13.43 -28.20
CA ALA A 161 11.55 -13.81 -27.54
C ALA A 161 10.79 -12.55 -27.10
N HIS A 162 9.50 -12.49 -27.44
CA HIS A 162 8.59 -11.43 -27.05
C HIS A 162 7.49 -12.05 -26.18
N ARG A 163 7.30 -11.50 -24.98
CA ARG A 163 6.22 -11.89 -24.08
C ARG A 163 4.97 -11.07 -24.40
N PHE A 164 3.85 -11.76 -24.55
CA PHE A 164 2.53 -11.17 -24.76
C PHE A 164 1.60 -11.58 -23.62
N ASP A 165 0.80 -10.64 -23.14
CA ASP A 165 -0.18 -10.90 -22.07
C ASP A 165 -1.30 -11.83 -22.56
N LEU A 166 -1.72 -11.65 -23.83
CA LEU A 166 -2.75 -12.44 -24.48
C LEU A 166 -2.36 -12.72 -25.94
N VAL A 167 -2.49 -13.98 -26.35
CA VAL A 167 -2.34 -14.40 -27.75
C VAL A 167 -3.61 -15.12 -28.18
N MET A 168 -4.23 -14.65 -29.25
CA MET A 168 -5.43 -15.25 -29.83
C MET A 168 -5.09 -15.91 -31.17
N SER A 169 -5.60 -17.12 -31.39
CA SER A 169 -5.51 -17.82 -32.67
C SER A 169 -6.91 -18.08 -33.21
N LEU A 170 -7.19 -17.56 -34.43
CA LEU A 170 -8.47 -17.79 -35.10
C LEU A 170 -8.43 -19.11 -35.89
N PRO A 171 -9.58 -19.79 -36.08
CA PRO A 171 -9.66 -20.96 -36.94
C PRO A 171 -9.28 -20.59 -38.37
N GLY A 172 -8.49 -21.43 -39.04
CA GLY A 172 -8.15 -21.26 -40.46
C GLY A 172 -6.98 -20.32 -40.74
N THR A 173 -6.59 -19.45 -39.79
CA THR A 173 -5.28 -18.80 -39.80
C THR A 173 -4.23 -19.79 -39.30
N ALA A 174 -3.63 -20.56 -40.21
CA ALA A 174 -2.50 -21.42 -39.87
C ALA A 174 -1.30 -20.55 -39.45
N THR A 175 -1.21 -20.24 -38.17
CA THR A 175 -0.01 -19.67 -37.57
C THR A 175 1.05 -20.76 -37.65
N ARG A 176 1.98 -20.67 -38.62
CA ARG A 176 3.17 -21.52 -38.72
C ARG A 176 4.08 -21.24 -37.51
N SER A 177 3.69 -21.75 -36.34
CA SER A 177 4.51 -21.78 -35.15
C SER A 177 5.48 -22.95 -35.29
N SER A 178 6.71 -22.65 -35.70
CA SER A 178 7.85 -23.56 -35.66
C SER A 178 8.09 -24.00 -34.21
N ARG A 179 7.55 -25.16 -33.81
CA ARG A 179 7.96 -25.87 -32.59
C ARG A 179 9.25 -26.63 -32.87
N ARG A 180 10.31 -26.33 -32.12
CA ARG A 180 11.40 -27.25 -31.79
C ARG A 180 11.62 -27.18 -30.28
#